data_AF-A0A935VH90-F1
#
_entry.id   AF-A0A935VH90-F1
#
_cell.length_a   1.000
_cell.length_b   1.000
_cell.length_c   1.000
_cell.angle_alpha   90.00
_cell.angle_beta   90.00
_cell.angle_gamma   90.00
#
_symmetry.space_group_name_H-M   'P 1'
#
loop_
_entity.id
_entity.type
_entity.pdbx_description
1 polymer ?
#
loop_
_entity_poly.entity_id
_entity_poly.type
_entity_poly.pdbx_seq_one_letter_code
_entity_poly.pdbx_strand_id
1 'polypeptide(L)'
;MEQTEKELVNKQISNEMIKRQNDILTKLLESEKAEREREQDEKRKSNEAKIQNLSNPGQFLEYKRLKEKELELINTVPPSLTPFYKEKVNNYFNSVNKK
;
A
#
# COMPACT_ATOMS: atom_id res chain seq x y z
N MET A 1 -27.40 22.33 26.68
CA MET A 1 -28.70 22.60 26.02
C MET A 1 -29.86 22.58 27.03
N GLU A 2 -29.89 21.67 28.00
CA GLU A 2 -30.96 21.65 29.02
C GLU A 2 -31.14 22.96 29.81
N GLN A 3 -30.04 23.66 30.15
CA GLN A 3 -30.12 24.95 30.86
C GLN A 3 -30.74 26.05 30.00
N THR A 4 -30.36 26.13 28.71
CA THR A 4 -30.94 27.07 27.74
C THR A 4 -32.44 26.82 27.55
N GLU A 5 -32.85 25.56 27.51
CA GLU A 5 -34.26 25.17 27.36
C GLU A 5 -35.10 25.57 28.58
N LYS A 6 -34.60 25.33 29.81
CA LYS A 6 -35.26 25.78 31.04
C LYS A 6 -35.37 27.31 31.12
N GLU A 7 -34.33 28.03 30.73
CA GLU A 7 -34.31 29.51 30.71
C GLU A 7 -35.32 30.07 29.67
N LEU A 8 -35.41 29.45 28.50
CA LEU A 8 -36.38 29.79 27.44
C LEU A 8 -37.83 29.56 27.87
N VAL A 9 -38.12 28.43 28.53
CA VAL A 9 -39.47 28.13 29.06
C VAL A 9 -39.90 29.18 30.10
N ASN A 10 -38.96 29.65 30.91
CA ASN A 10 -39.20 30.69 31.91
C ASN A 10 -39.16 32.12 31.34
N LYS A 11 -38.95 32.29 30.02
CA LYS A 11 -38.82 33.58 29.31
C LYS A 11 -37.75 34.52 29.90
N GLN A 12 -36.70 33.95 30.49
CA GLN A 12 -35.60 34.71 31.08
C GLN A 12 -34.42 34.72 30.13
N ILE A 13 -34.09 35.89 29.57
CA ILE A 13 -32.86 36.09 28.79
C ILE A 13 -31.78 36.51 29.78
N SER A 14 -30.93 35.56 30.18
CA SER A 14 -29.79 35.81 31.06
C SER A 14 -28.54 36.18 30.24
N ASN A 15 -27.62 36.95 30.83
CA ASN A 15 -26.30 37.21 30.21
C ASN A 15 -25.48 35.92 30.03
N GLU A 16 -25.71 34.91 30.88
CA GLU A 16 -25.08 33.60 30.75
C GLU A 16 -25.58 32.85 29.53
N MET A 17 -26.88 32.94 29.23
CA MET A 17 -27.46 32.37 28.01
C MET A 17 -26.80 32.94 26.76
N ILE A 18 -26.64 34.27 26.71
CA ILE A 18 -26.01 34.97 25.57
C ILE A 18 -24.56 34.51 25.40
N LYS A 19 -23.78 34.42 26.49
CA LYS A 19 -22.40 33.90 26.45
C LYS A 19 -22.36 32.45 25.94
N ARG A 20 -23.24 31.59 26.46
CA ARG A 20 -23.35 30.19 26.04
C ARG A 20 -23.64 30.08 24.55
N GLN A 21 -24.51 30.94 24.02
CA GLN A 21 -24.85 30.96 22.60
C GLN A 21 -23.70 31.46 21.72
N ASN A 22 -22.93 32.44 22.20
CA ASN A 22 -21.69 32.87 21.54
C ASN A 22 -20.65 31.74 21.51
N ASP A 23 -20.45 31.04 22.63
CA ASP A 23 -19.50 29.91 22.70
C ASP A 23 -19.92 28.76 21.77
N ILE A 24 -21.23 28.46 21.68
CA ILE A 24 -21.77 27.48 20.74
C ILE A 24 -21.50 27.92 19.31
N LEU A 25 -21.75 29.19 18.99
CA LEU A 25 -21.48 29.74 17.65
C LEU A 25 -20.00 29.62 17.29
N THR A 26 -19.10 29.96 18.20
CA THR A 26 -17.65 29.81 17.99
C THR A 26 -17.27 28.36 17.72
N LYS A 27 -17.77 27.41 18.52
CA LYS A 27 -17.51 25.97 18.31
C LYS A 27 -18.05 25.46 16.97
N LEU A 28 -19.23 25.93 16.55
CA LEU A 28 -19.80 25.57 15.25
C LEU A 28 -18.93 26.09 14.10
N LEU A 29 -18.45 27.33 14.19
CA LEU A 29 -17.55 27.92 13.19
C LEU A 29 -16.19 27.20 13.13
N GLU A 30 -15.63 26.83 14.29
CA GLU A 30 -14.41 26.01 14.36
C GLU A 30 -14.61 24.63 13.74
N SER A 31 -15.73 23.97 14.03
CA SER A 31 -16.09 22.67 13.45
C SER A 31 -16.20 22.75 11.93
N GLU A 32 -16.88 23.76 11.40
CA GLU A 32 -17.03 23.98 9.96
C GLU A 32 -15.68 24.21 9.28
N LYS A 33 -14.79 24.99 9.92
CA LYS A 33 -13.43 25.20 9.40
C LYS A 33 -12.63 23.90 9.40
N ALA A 34 -12.71 23.10 10.47
CA ALA A 34 -12.03 21.81 10.57
C ALA A 34 -12.53 20.81 9.53
N GLU A 35 -13.85 20.77 9.24
CA GLU A 35 -14.40 19.95 8.16
C GLU A 35 -13.87 20.38 6.80
N ARG A 36 -13.85 21.69 6.51
CA ARG A 36 -13.25 22.21 5.26
C ARG A 36 -11.79 21.83 5.08
N GLU A 37 -10.99 21.96 6.15
CA GLU A 37 -9.57 21.58 6.12
C GLU A 37 -9.41 20.07 5.85
N ARG A 38 -10.20 19.23 6.51
CA ARG A 38 -10.20 17.77 6.27
C ARG A 38 -10.58 17.42 4.83
N GLU A 39 -11.63 18.03 4.28
CA GLU A 39 -12.02 17.80 2.89
C GLU A 39 -10.94 18.21 1.89
N GLN A 40 -10.25 19.33 2.14
CA GLN A 40 -9.15 19.79 1.31
C GLN A 40 -7.95 18.85 1.39
N ASP A 41 -7.60 18.36 2.58
CA ASP A 41 -6.51 17.41 2.78
C ASP A 41 -6.80 16.05 2.12
N GLU A 42 -8.01 15.52 2.23
CA GLU A 42 -8.38 14.27 1.54
C GLU A 42 -8.35 14.43 0.02
N LYS A 43 -8.82 15.57 -0.53
CA LYS A 43 -8.66 15.90 -1.95
C LYS A 43 -7.19 15.98 -2.35
N ARG A 44 -6.34 16.57 -1.51
CA ARG A 44 -4.89 16.68 -1.76
C ARG A 44 -4.22 15.32 -1.76
N LYS A 45 -4.49 14.45 -0.80
CA LYS A 45 -3.99 13.06 -0.76
C LYS A 45 -4.46 12.24 -1.97
N SER A 46 -5.69 12.46 -2.43
CA SER A 46 -6.21 11.79 -3.64
C SER A 46 -5.52 12.24 -4.92
N ASN A 47 -5.09 13.51 -4.98
CA ASN A 47 -4.39 14.09 -6.13
C ASN A 47 -2.87 13.92 -6.06
N GLU A 48 -2.33 13.56 -4.89
CA GLU A 48 -0.91 13.26 -4.74
C GLU A 48 -0.55 12.02 -5.57
N ALA A 49 0.53 12.13 -6.33
CA ALA A 49 1.02 11.02 -7.13
C ALA A 49 1.41 9.86 -6.20
N LYS A 50 0.73 8.71 -6.32
CA LYS A 50 1.11 7.48 -5.62
C LYS A 50 2.51 7.10 -6.11
N ILE A 51 3.53 7.34 -5.28
CA ILE A 51 4.88 6.82 -5.49
C ILE A 51 4.80 5.30 -5.32
N GLN A 52 4.45 4.60 -6.39
CA GLN A 52 4.58 3.15 -6.43
C GLN A 52 6.07 2.85 -6.43
N ASN A 53 6.57 2.32 -5.32
CA ASN A 53 7.88 1.70 -5.30
C ASN A 53 7.80 0.48 -6.22
N LEU A 54 8.14 0.64 -7.51
CA LEU A 54 8.46 -0.47 -8.40
C LEU A 54 9.77 -1.09 -7.90
N SER A 55 9.67 -1.85 -6.81
CA SER A 55 10.77 -2.69 -6.37
C SER A 55 10.89 -3.82 -7.38
N ASN A 56 11.97 -3.80 -8.17
CA ASN A 56 12.34 -4.97 -8.95
C ASN A 56 12.79 -6.05 -7.96
N PRO A 57 12.05 -7.16 -7.77
CA PRO A 57 12.51 -8.23 -6.92
C PRO A 57 13.63 -8.94 -7.69
N GLY A 58 14.89 -8.53 -7.50
CA GLY A 58 16.04 -9.19 -8.11
C GLY A 58 16.04 -10.71 -7.86
N GLN A 59 15.45 -11.14 -6.73
CA GLN A 59 15.21 -12.55 -6.41
C GLN A 59 14.24 -13.26 -7.38
N PHE A 60 13.21 -12.55 -7.87
CA PHE A 60 12.28 -13.08 -8.88
C PHE A 60 12.96 -13.24 -10.25
N LEU A 61 13.87 -12.32 -10.60
CA LEU A 61 14.65 -12.41 -11.84
C LEU A 61 15.62 -13.59 -11.82
N GLU A 62 16.36 -13.79 -10.73
CA GLU A 62 17.29 -14.94 -10.63
C GLU A 62 16.55 -16.28 -10.67
N TYR A 63 15.41 -16.40 -9.98
CA TYR A 63 14.57 -17.61 -10.04
C TYR A 63 14.08 -17.89 -11.47
N LYS A 64 13.63 -16.85 -12.19
CA LYS A 64 13.17 -16.97 -13.58
C LYS A 64 14.31 -17.42 -14.50
N ARG A 65 15.50 -16.84 -14.34
CA ARG A 65 16.69 -17.18 -15.14
C ARG A 65 17.14 -18.62 -14.93
N LEU A 66 17.10 -19.12 -13.68
CA LEU A 66 17.42 -20.52 -13.38
C LEU A 66 16.42 -21.48 -14.03
N LYS A 67 15.11 -21.18 -13.95
CA LYS A 67 14.07 -21.97 -14.62
C LYS A 67 14.20 -21.98 -16.14
N GLU A 68 14.51 -20.85 -16.76
CA GLU A 68 14.70 -20.77 -18.21
C GLU A 68 15.89 -21.63 -18.64
N LYS A 69 17.00 -21.60 -17.89
CA LYS A 69 18.18 -22.45 -18.15
C LYS A 69 17.88 -23.94 -18.00
N GLU A 70 17.09 -24.32 -17.00
CA GLU A 70 16.63 -25.71 -16.83
C GLU A 70 15.74 -26.16 -18.01
N LEU A 71 14.83 -25.30 -18.46
CA LEU A 71 13.95 -25.57 -19.60
C LEU A 71 14.74 -25.70 -20.92
N GLU A 72 15.70 -24.82 -21.16
CA GLU A 72 16.61 -24.88 -22.31
C GLU A 72 17.42 -26.17 -22.31
N LEU A 73 17.90 -26.61 -21.14
CA LEU A 73 18.60 -27.88 -21.01
C LEU A 73 17.70 -29.07 -21.37
N ILE A 74 16.44 -29.07 -20.92
CA ILE A 74 15.47 -30.12 -21.26
C ILE A 74 15.17 -30.13 -22.76
N ASN A 75 15.00 -28.95 -23.37
CA ASN A 75 14.70 -28.83 -24.81
C ASN A 75 15.89 -29.18 -25.71
N THR A 76 17.13 -28.91 -25.27
CA THR A 76 18.34 -29.20 -26.03
C THR A 76 18.80 -30.65 -25.93
N VAL A 77 18.21 -31.43 -25.03
CA VAL A 77 18.44 -32.88 -24.95
C VAL A 77 17.40 -33.57 -25.84
N PRO A 78 17.80 -34.19 -26.97
CA PRO A 78 16.91 -35.02 -27.76
C PRO A 78 16.20 -36.04 -26.86
N PRO A 79 14.87 -36.22 -26.98
CA PRO A 79 14.10 -37.21 -26.21
C PRO A 79 14.58 -38.67 -26.36
N SER A 80 15.49 -38.92 -27.31
CA SER A 80 16.08 -40.20 -27.64
C SER A 80 17.52 -40.38 -27.14
N LEU A 81 18.07 -39.50 -26.28
CA LEU A 81 19.42 -39.71 -25.74
C LEU A 81 19.44 -41.02 -24.95
N THR A 82 19.98 -42.05 -25.60
CA THR A 82 20.24 -43.34 -24.99
C THR A 82 21.16 -43.13 -23.78
N PRO A 83 21.06 -43.97 -22.73
CA PRO A 83 21.83 -43.85 -21.49
C PRO A 83 23.33 -43.58 -21.72
N PHE A 84 23.87 -44.10 -22.82
CA PHE A 84 25.24 -43.89 -23.30
C PHE A 84 25.67 -42.41 -23.39
N TYR A 85 24.86 -41.55 -23.99
CA TYR A 85 25.24 -40.14 -24.15
C TYR A 85 25.11 -39.36 -22.84
N LYS A 86 24.17 -39.75 -21.96
CA LYS A 86 24.05 -39.20 -20.61
C LYS A 86 25.32 -39.49 -19.78
N GLU A 87 25.85 -40.70 -19.86
CA GLU A 87 27.10 -41.06 -19.19
C GLU A 87 28.30 -40.29 -19.76
N LYS A 88 28.38 -40.14 -21.09
CA LYS A 88 29.49 -39.40 -21.72
C LYS A 88 29.51 -37.92 -21.31
N VAL A 89 28.34 -37.29 -21.23
CA VAL A 89 28.20 -35.91 -20.77
C VAL A 89 28.56 -35.79 -19.29
N ASN A 90 28.07 -36.70 -18.43
CA ASN A 90 28.46 -36.74 -17.01
C ASN A 90 29.96 -36.91 -16.81
N ASN A 91 30.61 -37.79 -17.59
CA ASN A 91 32.06 -37.99 -17.52
C ASN A 91 32.85 -36.76 -17.96
N TYR A 92 32.37 -36.03 -18.98
CA TYR A 92 32.98 -34.78 -19.41
C TYR A 92 32.87 -33.68 -18.34
N PHE A 93 31.70 -33.51 -17.72
CA PHE A 93 31.56 -32.51 -16.66
C PHE A 93 32.34 -32.89 -15.39
N ASN A 94 32.42 -34.18 -15.05
CA ASN A 94 33.21 -34.66 -13.93
C ASN A 94 34.72 -34.51 -14.14
N SER A 95 35.22 -34.56 -15.38
CA SER A 95 36.64 -34.34 -15.66
C SER A 95 37.01 -32.85 -15.66
N VAL A 96 36.11 -31.99 -16.14
CA VAL A 96 36.29 -30.53 -16.13
C VAL A 96 36.29 -29.96 -14.70
N ASN A 97 35.50 -30.53 -13.79
CA ASN A 97 35.44 -30.13 -12.38
C ASN A 97 36.53 -30.77 -11.48
N LYS A 98 37.42 -31.61 -12.03
CA LYS A 98 38.47 -32.29 -11.25
C LYS A 98 39.84 -31.60 -11.34
N LYS A 99 39.86 -30.30 -11.65
CA LYS A 99 41.04 -29.44 -11.57
C LYS A 99 40.87 -28.41 -10.46
#